data_AF-A0A4Y2S7G9-F1
#
_entry.id   AF-A0A4Y2S7G9-F1
#
_cell.length_a   1.000
_cell.length_b   1.000
_cell.length_c   1.000
_cell.angle_alpha   90.00
_cell.angle_beta   90.00
_cell.angle_gamma   90.00
#
_symmetry.space_group_name_H-M   'P 1'
#
loop_
_entity.id
_entity.type
_entity.pdbx_description
1 polymer ?
#
loop_
_entity_poly.entity_id
_entity_poly.type
_entity_poly.pdbx_seq_one_letter_code
_entity_poly.pdbx_strand_id
1 'polypeptide(L)'
;MLQAGGRQSAFTKELNVHRSVIHRLWNHYQRDQNASSRRGSGHRRITTTSDDRYLLQCARHQMTLTARQLASQLFAAVGRPISRQSVSHRLHEGGLFARRPVVCVPLSPAHVRARLH
;
A
#
# COMPACT_ATOMS: atom_id res chain seq x y z
N MET A 1 32.19 19.55 -12.76
CA MET A 1 31.79 20.28 -13.99
C MET A 1 31.04 21.58 -13.67
N LEU A 2 29.75 21.60 -13.26
CA LEU A 2 29.09 22.88 -12.90
C LEU A 2 29.78 23.59 -11.71
N GLN A 3 30.16 22.83 -10.69
CA GLN A 3 30.95 23.29 -9.54
C GLN A 3 32.39 23.71 -9.89
N ALA A 4 32.83 23.50 -11.14
CA ALA A 4 34.13 23.92 -11.68
C ALA A 4 33.98 25.11 -12.67
N GLY A 5 32.90 25.89 -12.56
CA GLY A 5 32.67 27.11 -13.37
C GLY A 5 32.14 26.89 -14.79
N GLY A 6 31.80 25.65 -15.17
CA GLY A 6 31.29 25.35 -16.52
C GLY A 6 29.92 25.99 -16.81
N ARG A 7 29.76 26.58 -18.01
CA ARG A 7 28.47 27.17 -18.44
C ARG A 7 27.39 26.09 -18.61
N GLN A 8 26.20 26.34 -18.06
CA GLN A 8 25.02 25.47 -18.20
C GLN A 8 24.67 25.12 -19.66
N SER A 9 25.00 25.99 -20.62
CA SER A 9 24.74 25.80 -22.06
C SER A 9 25.68 24.82 -22.77
N ALA A 10 26.84 24.49 -22.18
CA ALA A 10 27.65 23.36 -22.64
C ALA A 10 26.97 22.05 -22.22
N PHE A 11 26.56 21.98 -20.94
CA PHE A 11 25.93 20.82 -20.33
C PHE A 11 24.57 20.44 -20.98
N THR A 12 23.78 21.42 -21.45
CA THR A 12 22.56 21.14 -22.24
C THR A 12 22.85 20.40 -23.54
N LYS A 13 23.99 20.70 -24.20
CA LYS A 13 24.38 20.07 -25.47
C LYS A 13 25.00 18.70 -25.23
N GLU A 14 25.87 18.59 -24.23
CA GLU A 14 26.57 17.37 -23.85
C GLU A 14 25.62 16.26 -23.37
N LEU A 15 24.60 16.61 -22.57
CA LEU A 15 23.62 15.64 -22.07
C LEU A 15 22.35 15.53 -22.94
N ASN A 16 22.18 16.36 -23.96
CA ASN A 16 20.93 16.50 -24.71
C ASN A 16 19.69 16.73 -23.81
N VAL A 17 19.84 17.55 -22.77
CA VAL A 17 18.79 17.85 -21.78
C VAL A 17 18.43 19.34 -21.82
N HIS A 18 17.14 19.65 -21.76
CA HIS A 18 16.65 21.03 -21.79
C HIS A 18 17.14 21.85 -20.58
N ARG A 19 17.49 23.13 -20.82
CA ARG A 19 18.07 24.05 -19.81
C ARG A 19 17.24 24.16 -18.52
N SER A 20 15.91 24.08 -18.61
CA SER A 20 15.03 24.15 -17.44
C SER A 20 15.12 22.93 -16.51
N VAL A 21 15.61 21.78 -16.99
CA VAL A 21 15.89 20.60 -16.15
C VAL A 21 17.18 20.81 -15.38
N ILE A 22 18.25 21.26 -16.05
CA ILE A 22 19.55 21.55 -15.44
C ILE A 22 19.43 22.65 -14.37
N HIS A 23 18.67 23.71 -14.65
CA HIS A 23 18.39 24.76 -13.66
C HIS A 23 17.63 24.23 -12.44
N ARG A 24 16.59 23.40 -12.63
CA ARG A 24 15.85 22.77 -11.52
C ARG A 24 16.74 21.83 -10.70
N LEU A 25 17.55 21.01 -11.36
CA LEU A 25 18.46 20.07 -10.69
C LEU A 25 19.54 20.81 -9.90
N TRP A 26 20.09 21.89 -10.44
CA TRP A 26 21.07 22.73 -9.73
C TRP A 26 20.47 23.39 -8.50
N ASN A 27 19.29 23.99 -8.60
CA ASN A 27 18.63 24.64 -7.47
C ASN A 27 18.20 23.63 -6.39
N HIS A 28 17.79 22.42 -6.80
CA HIS A 28 17.52 21.30 -5.88
C HIS A 28 18.80 20.85 -5.16
N TYR A 29 19.89 20.64 -5.90
CA TYR A 29 21.18 20.24 -5.33
C TYR A 29 21.76 21.29 -4.37
N GLN A 30 21.70 22.58 -4.73
CA GLN A 30 22.16 23.66 -3.85
C GLN A 30 21.39 23.69 -2.52
N ARG A 31 20.09 23.39 -2.54
CA ARG A 31 19.21 23.43 -1.36
C ARG A 31 19.32 22.19 -0.47
N ASP A 32 19.32 21.00 -1.07
CA ASP A 32 19.22 19.72 -0.36
C ASP A 32 20.58 19.00 -0.24
N GLN A 33 21.65 19.53 -0.86
CA GLN A 33 22.97 18.88 -1.08
C GLN A 33 22.86 17.47 -1.68
N ASN A 34 21.79 17.22 -2.41
CA ASN A 34 21.36 15.91 -2.86
C ASN A 34 20.84 15.98 -4.31
N ALA A 35 21.39 15.16 -5.19
CA ALA A 35 20.98 15.09 -6.60
C ALA A 35 19.88 14.05 -6.87
N SER A 36 19.54 13.21 -5.88
CA SER A 36 18.47 12.22 -6.03
C SER A 36 17.08 12.86 -6.02
N SER A 37 16.19 12.31 -6.84
CA SER A 37 14.77 12.68 -6.88
C SER A 37 14.11 12.43 -5.51
N ARG A 38 13.39 13.43 -5.01
CA ARG A 38 12.55 13.26 -3.82
C ARG A 38 11.51 12.16 -4.08
N ARG A 39 11.28 11.26 -3.12
CA ARG A 39 10.17 10.30 -3.20
C ARG A 39 8.85 11.07 -3.25
N GLY A 40 8.04 10.81 -4.28
CA GLY A 40 6.74 11.44 -4.42
C GLY A 40 5.81 11.05 -3.26
N SER A 41 5.04 12.02 -2.76
CA SER A 41 3.90 11.73 -1.89
C SER A 41 2.86 10.97 -2.72
N GLY A 42 2.70 9.67 -2.43
CA GLY A 42 1.70 8.83 -3.11
C GLY A 42 0.27 9.35 -2.91
N HIS A 43 -0.66 8.86 -3.73
CA HIS A 43 -2.07 9.26 -3.63
C HIS A 43 -2.65 8.93 -2.24
N ARG A 44 -3.51 9.81 -1.72
CA ARG A 44 -4.15 9.63 -0.41
C ARG A 44 -5.00 8.35 -0.42
N ARG A 45 -4.77 7.46 0.53
CA ARG A 45 -5.55 6.22 0.67
C ARG A 45 -7.02 6.55 0.97
N ILE A 46 -7.92 5.78 0.36
CA ILE A 46 -9.36 5.86 0.66
C ILE A 46 -9.63 5.31 2.07
N THR A 47 -8.96 4.25 2.50
CA THR A 47 -9.08 3.69 3.85
C THR A 47 -8.19 4.41 4.86
N THR A 48 -8.62 4.39 6.12
CA THR A 48 -7.86 4.85 7.30
C THR A 48 -7.23 3.67 8.02
N THR A 49 -6.24 3.95 8.88
CA THR A 49 -5.63 2.94 9.77
C THR A 49 -6.64 2.23 10.67
N SER A 50 -7.78 2.85 10.99
CA SER A 50 -8.83 2.19 11.78
C SER A 50 -9.67 1.23 10.93
N ASP A 51 -10.02 1.63 9.71
CA ASP A 51 -10.66 0.76 8.72
C ASP A 51 -9.80 -0.49 8.46
N ASP A 52 -8.49 -0.29 8.30
CA ASP A 52 -7.51 -1.37 8.05
C ASP A 52 -7.45 -2.36 9.21
N ARG A 53 -7.40 -1.88 10.47
CA ARG A 53 -7.42 -2.75 11.66
C ARG A 53 -8.70 -3.57 11.74
N TYR A 54 -9.85 -2.95 11.50
CA TYR A 54 -11.14 -3.64 11.46
C TYR A 54 -11.15 -4.76 10.40
N LEU A 55 -10.71 -4.47 9.17
CA LEU A 55 -10.62 -5.47 8.10
C LEU A 55 -9.73 -6.66 8.48
N LEU A 56 -8.56 -6.41 9.08
CA LEU A 56 -7.65 -7.48 9.51
C LEU A 56 -8.21 -8.30 10.68
N GLN A 57 -8.93 -7.67 11.61
CA GLN A 57 -9.58 -8.36 12.73
C GLN A 57 -10.75 -9.22 12.26
N CYS A 58 -11.64 -8.69 11.42
CA CYS A 58 -12.75 -9.43 10.84
C CYS A 58 -12.27 -10.59 9.96
N ALA A 59 -11.25 -10.41 9.12
CA ALA A 59 -10.69 -11.48 8.30
C ALA A 59 -9.98 -12.58 9.12
N ARG A 60 -9.49 -12.28 10.33
CA ARG A 60 -8.94 -13.28 11.27
C ARG A 60 -10.03 -14.02 12.03
N HIS A 61 -11.07 -13.34 12.48
CA HIS A 61 -12.17 -13.92 13.27
C HIS A 61 -13.19 -14.68 12.40
N GLN A 62 -13.48 -14.18 11.21
CA GLN A 62 -14.52 -14.70 10.30
C GLN A 62 -13.85 -15.14 8.99
N MET A 63 -13.04 -16.19 9.08
CA MET A 63 -12.16 -16.68 8.00
C MET A 63 -12.87 -17.12 6.71
N THR A 64 -14.20 -17.26 6.73
CA THR A 64 -15.03 -17.60 5.57
C THR A 64 -15.51 -16.38 4.77
N LEU A 65 -15.35 -15.15 5.29
CA LEU A 65 -15.82 -13.95 4.59
C LEU A 65 -14.95 -13.59 3.39
N THR A 66 -15.64 -13.29 2.29
CA THR A 66 -15.02 -12.74 1.09
C THR A 66 -14.69 -11.25 1.26
N ALA A 67 -13.69 -10.77 0.52
CA ALA A 67 -13.35 -9.34 0.45
C ALA A 67 -14.54 -8.44 0.02
N ARG A 68 -15.56 -8.98 -0.68
CA ARG A 68 -16.78 -8.24 -1.02
C ARG A 68 -17.73 -8.11 0.18
N GLN A 69 -17.88 -9.16 0.99
CA GLN A 69 -18.68 -9.09 2.23
C GLN A 69 -18.04 -8.15 3.25
N LEU A 70 -16.71 -8.21 3.41
CA LEU A 70 -15.96 -7.26 4.26
C LEU A 70 -16.12 -5.80 3.78
N ALA A 71 -16.11 -5.57 2.46
CA ALA A 71 -16.39 -4.24 1.89
C ALA A 71 -17.81 -3.75 2.24
N SER A 72 -18.82 -4.62 2.12
CA SER A 72 -20.21 -4.31 2.49
C SER A 72 -20.40 -4.05 3.98
N GLN A 73 -19.74 -4.83 4.86
CA GLN A 73 -19.78 -4.61 6.31
C GLN A 73 -19.17 -3.27 6.69
N LEU A 74 -17.99 -2.94 6.14
CA LEU A 74 -17.33 -1.66 6.41
C LEU A 74 -18.15 -0.48 5.84
N PHE A 75 -18.73 -0.64 4.65
CA PHE A 75 -19.64 0.35 4.09
C PHE A 75 -20.87 0.58 4.99
N ALA A 76 -21.48 -0.48 5.53
CA ALA A 76 -22.61 -0.35 6.44
C ALA A 76 -22.24 0.36 7.76
N ALA A 77 -21.01 0.17 8.26
CA ALA A 77 -20.53 0.79 9.49
C ALA A 77 -20.03 2.24 9.32
N VAL A 78 -19.51 2.61 8.13
CA VAL A 78 -18.74 3.85 7.93
C VAL A 78 -19.27 4.73 6.78
N GLY A 79 -20.22 4.25 5.98
CA GLY A 79 -20.84 4.97 4.85
C GLY A 79 -19.91 5.26 3.66
N ARG A 80 -18.63 4.89 3.74
CA ARG A 80 -17.61 5.17 2.72
C ARG A 80 -17.46 3.97 1.77
N PRO A 81 -17.77 4.11 0.47
CA PRO A 81 -17.69 3.00 -0.47
C PRO A 81 -16.23 2.60 -0.70
N ILE A 82 -15.94 1.32 -0.48
CA ILE A 82 -14.61 0.73 -0.75
C ILE A 82 -14.74 -0.46 -1.70
N SER A 83 -13.81 -0.56 -2.65
CA SER A 83 -13.82 -1.65 -3.64
C SER A 83 -13.30 -2.95 -3.03
N ARG A 84 -13.74 -4.09 -3.59
CA ARG A 84 -13.18 -5.43 -3.29
C ARG A 84 -11.65 -5.44 -3.45
N GLN A 85 -11.12 -4.75 -4.46
CA GLN A 85 -9.69 -4.67 -4.74
C GLN A 85 -8.96 -3.94 -3.61
N SER A 86 -9.49 -2.79 -3.15
CA SER A 86 -8.93 -2.06 -2.00
C SER A 86 -8.89 -2.94 -0.75
N VAL A 87 -9.98 -3.65 -0.43
CA VAL A 87 -9.99 -4.61 0.69
C VAL A 87 -8.92 -5.69 0.50
N SER A 88 -8.83 -6.30 -0.69
CA SER A 88 -7.80 -7.33 -0.97
C SER A 88 -6.38 -6.80 -0.77
N HIS A 89 -6.11 -5.55 -1.19
CA HIS A 89 -4.82 -4.90 -0.95
C HIS A 89 -4.58 -4.63 0.54
N ARG A 90 -5.59 -4.19 1.32
CA ARG A 90 -5.43 -4.00 2.79
C ARG A 90 -5.11 -5.32 3.49
N LEU A 91 -5.76 -6.42 3.08
CA LEU A 91 -5.52 -7.76 3.60
C LEU A 91 -4.11 -8.26 3.25
N HIS A 92 -3.67 -8.11 1.99
CA HIS A 92 -2.32 -8.48 1.56
C HIS A 92 -1.22 -7.64 2.24
N GLU A 93 -1.41 -6.33 2.39
CA GLU A 93 -0.49 -5.47 3.17
C GLU A 93 -0.37 -5.93 4.63
N GLY A 94 -1.45 -6.47 5.22
CA GLY A 94 -1.45 -7.07 6.56
C GLY A 94 -1.09 -8.57 6.61
N GLY A 95 -0.54 -9.12 5.53
CA GLY A 95 -0.08 -10.52 5.44
C GLY A 95 -1.18 -11.58 5.34
N LEU A 96 -2.44 -11.19 5.15
CA LEU A 96 -3.57 -12.10 4.99
C LEU A 96 -3.81 -12.39 3.51
N PHE A 97 -3.21 -13.49 3.03
CA PHE A 97 -3.41 -14.01 1.68
C PHE A 97 -4.60 -14.97 1.60
N ALA A 98 -5.02 -15.30 0.38
CA ALA A 98 -5.96 -16.38 0.12
C ALA A 98 -5.43 -17.69 0.75
N ARG A 99 -6.07 -18.15 1.81
CA ARG A 99 -5.70 -19.42 2.43
C ARG A 99 -6.04 -20.54 1.45
N ARG A 100 -5.09 -21.45 1.20
CA ARG A 100 -5.49 -22.84 0.91
C ARG A 100 -6.39 -23.27 2.07
N PRO A 101 -7.60 -23.80 1.83
CA PRO A 101 -8.42 -24.30 2.92
C PRO A 101 -7.58 -25.33 3.68
N VAL A 102 -7.44 -25.13 5.00
CA VAL A 102 -6.93 -26.20 5.85
C VAL A 102 -7.93 -27.34 5.67
N VAL A 103 -7.46 -28.50 5.22
CA VAL A 103 -8.29 -29.70 5.12
C VAL A 103 -8.49 -30.24 6.53
N CYS A 104 -9.33 -29.52 7.29
CA CYS A 104 -9.83 -29.97 8.56
C CYS A 104 -10.75 -31.15 8.26
N VAL A 105 -10.35 -32.36 8.66
CA VAL A 105 -11.28 -33.50 8.72
C VAL A 105 -12.45 -33.07 9.62
N PRO A 106 -13.71 -33.13 9.14
CA PRO A 106 -14.86 -32.77 9.97
C PRO A 106 -14.85 -33.61 11.25
N LEU A 107 -14.71 -32.95 12.40
CA LEU A 107 -14.71 -33.66 13.67
C LEU A 107 -16.12 -34.22 13.92
N SER A 108 -16.18 -35.53 14.17
CA SER A 108 -17.38 -36.18 14.69
C SER A 108 -17.92 -35.40 15.91
N PRO A 109 -19.26 -35.27 16.07
CA PRO A 109 -19.86 -34.62 17.24
C PRO A 109 -19.33 -35.15 18.59
N ALA A 110 -18.90 -36.42 18.65
CA ALA A 110 -18.25 -36.99 19.83
C ALA A 110 -16.91 -36.31 20.16
N HIS A 111 -16.05 -36.09 19.15
CA HIS A 111 -14.75 -35.42 19.32
C HIS A 111 -14.89 -33.93 19.65
N VAL A 112 -15.98 -33.28 19.23
CA VAL A 112 -16.27 -31.90 19.61
C VAL A 112 -16.62 -31.79 21.10
N ARG A 113 -17.50 -32.67 21.61
CA ARG A 113 -17.85 -32.70 23.04
C ARG A 113 -16.64 -33.00 23.92
N ALA A 114 -15.82 -33.97 23.55
CA ALA A 114 -14.61 -34.36 24.30
C ALA A 114 -13.51 -33.28 24.37
N ARG A 115 -13.66 -32.15 23.67
CA ARG A 115 -12.77 -30.98 23.73
C ARG A 115 -13.37 -29.77 24.46
N LEU A 116 -14.62 -29.86 24.89
CA LEU A 116 -15.38 -28.79 25.56
C LEU A 116 -15.65 -29.11 27.04
N HIS A 117 -15.04 -30.20 27.53
CA HIS A 117 -14.96 -30.63 28.93
C HIS A 117 -13.50 -30.75 29.32
#